data_AF-A0A967GBX6-F1
#
_entry.id   AF-A0A967GBX6-F1
#
_cell.length_a   1.000
_cell.length_b   1.000
_cell.length_c   1.000
_cell.angle_alpha   90.00
_cell.angle_beta   90.00
_cell.angle_gamma   90.00
#
_symmetry.space_group_name_H-M   'P 1'
#
loop_
_entity.id
_entity.type
_entity.pdbx_description
1 polymer ?
#
loop_
_entity_poly.entity_id
_entity_poly.type
_entity_poly.pdbx_seq_one_letter_code
_entity_poly.pdbx_strand_id
1 'polypeptide(L)' 'AVKRKLAVGDKMAGRHGNKGVVSRIEPVEDMPYLEDGTPVDIVLNPLGVPSRM' A
#
# COMPACT_ATOMS: atom_id res chain seq x y z
N ALA A 1 -11.53 6.39 -24.63
CA ALA A 1 -10.86 6.64 -23.34
C ALA A 1 -10.03 5.41 -22.97
N VAL A 2 -8.82 5.60 -22.44
CA VAL A 2 -7.93 4.48 -22.05
C VAL A 2 -8.09 4.20 -20.56
N LYS A 3 -8.37 2.95 -20.20
CA LYS A 3 -8.34 2.50 -18.79
C LYS A 3 -6.89 2.29 -18.39
N ARG A 4 -6.36 3.17 -17.53
CA ARG A 4 -5.02 3.00 -16.94
C ARG A 4 -5.10 2.05 -15.75
N LYS A 5 -4.15 1.10 -15.70
CA LYS A 5 -3.96 0.22 -14.55
C LYS A 5 -2.95 0.86 -13.59
N LEU A 6 -3.04 0.50 -12.32
CA LEU A 6 -2.04 0.85 -11.31
C LEU A 6 -0.70 0.20 -11.67
N ALA A 7 0.39 0.94 -11.48
CA ALA A 7 1.74 0.47 -11.71
C ALA A 7 2.70 0.91 -10.59
N VAL A 8 3.84 0.22 -10.51
CA VAL A 8 4.97 0.68 -9.68
C VAL A 8 5.38 2.08 -10.12
N GLY A 9 5.60 2.98 -9.16
CA GLY A 9 5.88 4.39 -9.41
C GLY A 9 4.66 5.31 -9.37
N ASP A 10 3.44 4.76 -9.34
CA ASP A 10 2.24 5.58 -9.17
C ASP A 10 2.20 6.19 -7.75
N LYS A 11 1.78 7.45 -7.68
CA LYS A 11 1.66 8.18 -6.42
C LYS A 11 0.27 7.98 -5.82
N MET A 12 0.22 7.67 -4.52
CA MET A 12 -1.01 7.52 -3.74
C MET A 12 -0.97 8.40 -2.49
N ALA A 13 -2.13 8.78 -1.98
CA ALA A 13 -2.27 9.55 -0.74
C ALA A 13 -3.47 9.08 0.07
N GLY A 14 -3.32 9.04 1.38
CA GLY A 14 -4.43 8.83 2.31
C GLY A 14 -5.13 10.13 2.66
N ARG A 15 -6.29 10.00 3.33
CA ARG A 15 -7.11 11.15 3.74
C ARG A 15 -6.48 11.98 4.87
N HIS A 16 -5.47 11.45 5.55
CA HIS A 16 -4.82 12.09 6.72
C HIS A 16 -3.44 12.67 6.37
N GLY A 17 -3.22 13.06 5.11
CA GLY A 17 -1.99 13.74 4.68
C GLY A 17 -0.76 12.84 4.48
N ASN A 18 -0.87 11.53 4.74
CA ASN A 18 0.16 10.57 4.36
C ASN A 18 0.19 10.40 2.83
N LYS A 19 1.38 10.44 2.24
CA LYS A 19 1.63 10.31 0.80
C LYS A 19 2.71 9.26 0.58
N GLY A 20 2.60 8.49 -0.49
CA GLY A 20 3.55 7.44 -0.86
C GLY A 20 3.57 7.18 -2.36
N VAL A 21 4.56 6.42 -2.79
CA VAL A 21 4.68 5.90 -4.16
C VAL A 21 4.60 4.38 -4.06
N VAL A 22 3.88 3.72 -4.98
CA VAL A 22 3.83 2.26 -5.06
C VAL A 22 5.24 1.74 -5.34
N SER A 23 5.84 1.04 -4.36
CA SER A 23 7.21 0.54 -4.45
C SER A 23 7.31 -0.78 -5.18
N ARG A 24 6.32 -1.66 -5.02
CA ARG A 24 6.22 -2.99 -5.61
C ARG A 24 4.78 -3.47 -5.63
N ILE A 25 4.50 -4.46 -6.48
CA ILE A 25 3.23 -5.18 -6.53
C ILE A 25 3.62 -6.65 -6.33
N GLU A 26 3.32 -7.21 -5.16
CA GLU A 26 3.68 -8.58 -4.80
C GLU A 26 2.53 -9.55 -5.16
N PRO A 27 2.85 -10.84 -5.41
CA PRO A 27 1.86 -11.92 -5.44
C PRO A 27 1.12 -12.05 -4.10
N VAL A 28 -0.10 -12.61 -4.13
CA VAL A 28 -0.95 -12.70 -2.94
C VAL A 28 -0.40 -13.68 -1.90
N GLU A 29 0.27 -14.73 -2.37
CA GLU A 29 0.93 -15.76 -1.56
C GLU A 29 2.09 -15.22 -0.71
N ASP A 30 2.69 -14.10 -1.12
CA ASP A 30 3.79 -13.46 -0.40
C ASP A 30 3.31 -12.41 0.63
N MET A 31 2.00 -12.10 0.63
CA MET A 31 1.42 -11.12 1.54
C MET A 31 1.16 -11.72 2.93
N PRO A 32 1.36 -10.95 4.01
CA PRO A 32 0.89 -11.34 5.33
C PRO A 32 -0.62 -11.60 5.31
N TYR A 33 -1.07 -12.55 6.13
CA TYR A 33 -2.47 -12.96 6.22
C TYR A 33 -2.99 -12.86 7.67
N LEU A 34 -4.30 -12.67 7.77
CA LEU A 34 -5.04 -12.71 9.03
C LEU A 34 -5.25 -14.16 9.48
N GLU A 35 -5.69 -14.36 10.72
CA GLU A 35 -5.88 -15.70 11.29
C GLU A 35 -6.89 -16.57 10.52
N ASP A 36 -7.82 -15.94 9.80
CA ASP A 36 -8.78 -16.61 8.93
C ASP A 36 -8.24 -16.94 7.51
N GLY A 37 -6.97 -16.58 7.24
CA GLY A 37 -6.30 -16.78 5.96
C GLY A 37 -6.46 -15.62 4.98
N THR A 38 -7.16 -14.54 5.33
CA THR A 38 -7.33 -13.39 4.42
C THR A 38 -6.02 -12.62 4.26
N PRO A 39 -5.49 -12.43 3.03
CA PRO A 39 -4.27 -11.67 2.80
C PRO A 39 -4.51 -10.16 2.93
N VAL A 40 -3.47 -9.42 3.33
CA VAL A 40 -3.49 -7.95 3.41
C VAL A 40 -3.29 -7.33 2.03
N ASP A 41 -4.04 -6.27 1.70
CA ASP A 41 -3.90 -5.57 0.41
C ASP A 41 -2.73 -4.57 0.36
N ILE A 42 -2.44 -3.87 1.47
CA ILE A 42 -1.45 -2.78 1.52
C ILE A 42 -0.67 -2.84 2.84
N VAL A 43 0.66 -2.77 2.75
CA VAL A 43 1.56 -2.63 3.90
C VAL A 43 2.14 -1.22 3.94
N LEU A 44 2.00 -0.54 5.09
CA LEU A 44 2.53 0.81 5.32
C LEU A 44 3.60 0.82 6.41
N ASN A 45 4.56 1.74 6.31
CA ASN A 45 5.60 1.91 7.33
C ASN A 45 5.04 2.65 8.56
N PRO A 46 5.08 2.05 9.76
CA PRO A 46 4.56 2.68 10.98
C PRO A 46 5.36 3.92 11.42
N LEU A 47 6.65 4.03 11.06
CA LEU A 47 7.52 5.14 11.48
C LEU A 47 7.05 6.51 10.96
N GLY A 48 6.21 6.53 9.92
CA GLY A 48 5.62 7.74 9.39
C GLY A 48 4.58 8.40 10.30
N VAL A 49 4.03 7.65 11.27
CA VAL A 49 3.05 8.18 12.23
C VAL A 49 3.72 9.03 13.30
N PRO A 50 4.66 8.52 14.13
CA PRO A 50 5.24 9.30 15.22
C PRO A 50 6.09 10.47 14.75
N SER A 51 6.68 10.41 13.56
CA SER A 51 7.47 11.50 13.00
C SER A 51 6.65 12.73 12.56
N ARG A 52 5.31 12.62 12.52
CA ARG A 52 4.40 13.65 12.00
C ARG A 52 3.32 14.09 13.00
N MET A 53 3.38 13.58 14.23
CA MET A 53 2.55 14.03 15.35
C MET A 53 3.07 15.33 15.94
#